data_AF-A0AA39FA50-F1
#
_entry.id   AF-A0AA39FA50-F1
#
_cell.length_a   1.000
_cell.length_b   1.000
_cell.length_c   1.000
_cell.angle_alpha   90.00
_cell.angle_beta   90.00
_cell.angle_gamma   90.00
#
_symmetry.space_group_name_H-M   'P 1'
#
loop_
_entity.id
_entity.type
_entity.pdbx_description
1 polymer ?
#
loop_
_entity_poly.entity_id
_entity_poly.type
_entity_poly.pdbx_seq_one_letter_code
_entity_poly.pdbx_strand_id
1 'polypeptide(L)'
;MFNANNVGYWLGGTETPPEEIPQNTSQGDSLPLFKKHFKGRSGEGAFKLETLAKEFLQQESSGAFHEASYDLYVLKSLVSSYIDNEDIFQNAKTYADPVNHVIELRRINAVLPSLKPLKGILTNSMLRKLPKENLTFDILQKKFDDKGEEGLLSTLTLLKNGKPQITKNRRVLAQISAFFKSKNVCD
;
A
#
# COMPACT_ATOMS: atom_id res chain seq x y z
N MET A 1 46.09 -16.94 41.17
CA MET A 1 45.02 -17.79 41.71
C MET A 1 44.09 -18.14 40.58
N PHE A 2 44.10 -19.41 40.20
CA PHE A 2 43.16 -20.01 39.26
C PHE A 2 41.79 -20.16 39.95
N ASN A 3 40.70 -19.96 39.19
CA ASN A 3 39.67 -20.99 39.17
C ASN A 3 39.14 -21.15 37.73
N ALA A 4 39.04 -22.41 37.33
CA ALA A 4 38.75 -22.92 36.00
C ALA A 4 37.50 -23.80 36.05
N ASN A 5 36.94 -24.06 34.86
CA ASN A 5 35.96 -25.11 34.50
C ASN A 5 34.49 -24.69 34.70
N ASN A 6 33.56 -24.84 33.75
CA ASN A 6 33.43 -25.69 32.56
C ASN A 6 32.84 -24.82 31.42
N VAL A 7 33.35 -24.76 30.19
CA VAL A 7 33.57 -25.81 29.16
C VAL A 7 32.29 -26.59 28.82
N GLY A 8 31.61 -26.12 27.77
CA GLY A 8 30.67 -26.89 26.97
C GLY A 8 31.05 -26.71 25.49
N TYR A 9 31.75 -27.69 24.93
CA TYR A 9 31.99 -27.80 23.50
C TYR A 9 30.69 -28.07 22.76
N TRP A 10 30.42 -27.32 21.69
CA TRP A 10 29.65 -27.82 20.56
C TRP A 10 30.42 -27.57 19.27
N LEU A 11 30.32 -28.58 18.41
CA LEU A 11 31.23 -28.93 17.34
C LEU A 11 30.99 -28.11 16.07
N GLY A 12 32.03 -28.09 15.23
CA GLY A 12 32.11 -27.41 13.94
C GLY A 12 30.86 -27.47 13.07
N GLY A 13 30.40 -26.29 12.72
CA GLY A 13 29.75 -25.99 11.45
C GLY A 13 30.41 -24.73 10.92
N THR A 14 31.17 -24.84 9.82
CA THR A 14 31.57 -23.67 9.05
C THR A 14 30.33 -23.15 8.32
N GLU A 15 29.43 -22.52 9.07
CA GLU A 15 28.42 -21.65 8.47
C GLU A 15 29.17 -20.38 8.09
N THR A 16 29.56 -20.32 6.81
CA THR A 16 29.81 -19.04 6.15
C THR A 16 28.68 -18.09 6.55
N PRO A 17 28.98 -16.87 7.04
CA PRO A 17 27.96 -15.86 7.28
C PRO A 17 27.07 -15.79 6.04
N PRO A 18 25.74 -15.68 6.17
CA PRO A 18 24.88 -15.52 5.01
C PRO A 18 25.43 -14.36 4.19
N GLU A 19 25.79 -14.69 2.95
CA GLU A 19 26.29 -13.78 1.94
C GLU A 19 25.48 -12.49 2.01
N GLU A 20 26.14 -11.34 2.20
CA GLU A 20 25.47 -10.05 2.32
C GLU A 20 24.44 -9.92 1.20
N ILE A 21 23.16 -9.95 1.56
CA ILE A 21 22.07 -9.79 0.59
C ILE A 21 22.37 -8.49 -0.15
N PRO A 22 22.55 -8.51 -1.50
CA PRO A 22 22.94 -7.33 -2.23
C PRO A 22 21.97 -6.21 -1.87
N GLN A 23 22.50 -5.08 -1.39
CA GLN A 23 21.69 -3.93 -0.92
C GLN A 23 20.79 -3.31 -2.02
N ASN A 24 20.83 -3.86 -3.24
CA ASN A 24 20.06 -3.48 -4.41
C ASN A 24 19.09 -4.59 -4.89
N THR A 25 18.50 -5.39 -4.00
CA THR A 25 17.37 -6.25 -4.41
C THR A 25 16.16 -5.38 -4.72
N SER A 26 15.80 -5.26 -6.00
CA SER A 26 14.55 -4.64 -6.42
C SER A 26 13.46 -5.70 -6.62
N GLN A 27 12.22 -5.36 -6.29
CA GLN A 27 11.05 -6.21 -6.45
C GLN A 27 10.00 -5.47 -7.28
N GLY A 28 9.35 -6.15 -8.23
CA GLY A 28 8.34 -5.54 -9.10
C GLY A 28 7.03 -6.32 -9.09
N ASP A 29 5.91 -5.63 -9.27
CA ASP A 29 4.64 -6.27 -9.58
C ASP A 29 4.55 -6.42 -11.11
N SER A 30 4.37 -7.65 -11.60
CA SER A 30 4.25 -7.94 -13.02
C SER A 30 2.87 -7.61 -13.59
N LEU A 31 1.84 -7.50 -12.74
CA LEU A 31 0.47 -7.26 -13.18
C LEU A 31 0.28 -5.92 -13.90
N PRO A 32 0.81 -4.77 -13.41
CA PRO A 32 0.81 -3.51 -14.14
C PRO A 32 1.47 -3.62 -15.52
N LEU A 33 2.55 -4.40 -15.64
CA LEU A 33 3.28 -4.60 -16.89
C LEU A 33 2.40 -5.32 -17.92
N PHE A 34 1.76 -6.42 -17.51
CA PHE A 34 0.83 -7.14 -18.37
C PHE A 34 -0.40 -6.30 -18.75
N LYS A 35 -0.94 -5.48 -17.84
CA LYS A 35 -2.04 -4.56 -18.16
C LYS A 35 -1.65 -3.48 -19.17
N LYS A 36 -0.42 -2.99 -19.08
CA LYS A 36 0.13 -2.02 -20.03
C LYS A 36 0.36 -2.65 -21.40
N HIS A 37 0.86 -3.88 -21.44
CA HIS A 37 1.17 -4.58 -22.68
C HIS A 37 -0.10 -5.09 -23.37
N PHE A 38 -0.96 -5.82 -22.66
CA PHE A 38 -2.21 -6.36 -23.19
C PHE A 38 -3.40 -5.41 -22.97
N LYS A 39 -3.33 -4.23 -23.58
CA LYS A 39 -4.39 -3.22 -23.49
C LYS A 39 -5.72 -3.75 -24.07
N GLY A 40 -6.83 -3.35 -23.47
CA GLY A 40 -8.18 -3.73 -23.93
C GLY A 40 -8.73 -5.01 -23.30
N ARG A 41 -7.93 -5.76 -22.53
CA ARG A 41 -8.44 -6.86 -21.70
C ARG A 41 -9.23 -6.30 -20.52
N SER A 42 -10.42 -6.82 -20.30
CA SER A 42 -11.27 -6.51 -19.16
C SER A 42 -12.04 -7.76 -18.74
N GLY A 43 -12.52 -7.79 -17.49
CA GLY A 43 -13.23 -8.93 -16.93
C GLY A 43 -12.49 -9.59 -15.76
N GLU A 44 -13.25 -10.30 -14.95
CA GLU A 44 -12.71 -11.05 -13.82
C GLU A 44 -11.79 -12.18 -14.33
N GLY A 45 -10.59 -12.27 -13.76
CA GLY A 45 -9.62 -13.29 -14.15
C GLY A 45 -8.86 -13.03 -15.44
N ALA A 46 -9.12 -11.94 -16.18
CA ALA A 46 -8.47 -11.65 -17.46
C ALA A 46 -6.92 -11.59 -17.41
N PHE A 47 -6.36 -11.39 -16.21
CA PHE A 47 -4.92 -11.35 -15.94
C PHE A 47 -4.49 -12.37 -14.87
N LYS A 48 -5.29 -13.40 -14.60
CA LYS A 48 -4.82 -14.55 -13.79
C LYS A 48 -3.67 -15.22 -14.54
N LEU A 49 -2.69 -15.70 -13.78
CA LEU A 49 -1.49 -16.33 -14.34
C LEU A 49 -1.85 -17.49 -15.27
N GLU A 50 -2.77 -18.36 -14.86
CA GLU A 50 -3.31 -19.46 -15.66
C GLU A 50 -3.96 -18.97 -16.97
N THR A 51 -4.78 -17.92 -16.91
CA THR A 51 -5.43 -17.35 -18.09
C THR A 51 -4.39 -16.83 -19.10
N LEU A 52 -3.37 -16.11 -18.61
CA LEU A 52 -2.30 -15.61 -19.46
C LEU A 52 -1.45 -16.76 -20.04
N ALA A 53 -1.12 -17.77 -19.25
CA ALA A 53 -0.35 -18.93 -19.69
C ALA A 53 -1.08 -19.72 -20.77
N LYS A 54 -2.39 -19.95 -20.59
CA LYS A 54 -3.21 -20.67 -21.56
C LYS A 54 -3.30 -19.93 -22.89
N GLU A 55 -3.51 -18.62 -22.84
CA GLU A 55 -3.71 -17.83 -24.05
C GLU A 55 -2.42 -17.52 -24.80
N PHE A 56 -1.33 -17.25 -24.08
CA PHE A 56 -0.09 -16.76 -24.69
C PHE A 56 1.01 -17.80 -24.77
N LEU A 57 1.10 -18.72 -23.81
CA LEU A 57 2.08 -19.82 -23.83
C LEU A 57 1.50 -21.13 -24.38
N GLN A 58 0.21 -21.15 -24.71
CA GLN A 58 -0.52 -22.35 -25.16
C GLN A 58 -0.40 -23.53 -24.17
N GLN A 59 -0.20 -23.23 -22.88
CA GLN A 59 -0.17 -24.26 -21.85
C GLN A 59 -1.58 -24.70 -21.50
N GLU A 60 -1.85 -25.99 -21.60
CA GLU A 60 -3.07 -26.54 -21.04
C GLU A 60 -3.02 -26.44 -19.51
N SER A 61 -4.19 -26.21 -18.89
CA SER A 61 -4.29 -26.08 -17.45
C SER A 61 -3.99 -27.41 -16.79
N SER A 62 -2.72 -27.60 -16.43
CA SER A 62 -2.14 -28.86 -15.98
C SER A 62 -2.51 -29.23 -14.52
N GLY A 63 -3.39 -28.47 -13.87
CA GLY A 63 -3.67 -28.61 -12.44
C GLY A 63 -2.50 -28.24 -11.52
N ALA A 64 -1.34 -27.86 -12.06
CA ALA A 64 -0.13 -27.50 -11.31
C ALA A 64 -0.08 -26.02 -10.88
N PHE A 65 -1.03 -25.21 -11.32
CA PHE A 65 -1.23 -23.87 -10.75
C PHE A 65 -1.49 -24.00 -9.24
N HIS A 66 -1.01 -23.04 -8.45
CA HIS A 66 -0.90 -23.10 -6.98
C HIS A 66 0.35 -23.83 -6.44
N GLU A 67 1.17 -24.43 -7.30
CA GLU A 67 2.54 -24.81 -6.94
C GLU A 67 3.48 -23.63 -7.20
N ALA A 68 4.11 -23.09 -6.13
CA ALA A 68 4.88 -21.85 -6.22
C ALA A 68 6.05 -21.91 -7.25
N SER A 69 6.70 -23.06 -7.38
CA SER A 69 7.73 -23.34 -8.39
C SER A 69 7.17 -23.24 -9.80
N TYR A 70 6.01 -23.84 -10.04
CA TYR A 70 5.36 -23.82 -11.34
C TYR A 70 4.85 -22.41 -11.68
N ASP A 71 4.20 -21.73 -10.74
CA ASP A 71 3.74 -20.36 -10.91
C ASP A 71 4.92 -19.42 -11.24
N LEU A 72 6.07 -19.60 -10.57
CA LEU A 72 7.28 -18.83 -10.87
C LEU A 72 7.82 -19.11 -12.28
N TYR A 73 7.85 -20.38 -12.69
CA TYR A 73 8.28 -20.76 -14.04
C TYR A 73 7.39 -20.15 -15.13
N VAL A 74 6.07 -20.23 -14.96
CA VAL A 74 5.09 -19.66 -15.87
C VAL A 74 5.23 -18.14 -15.93
N LEU A 75 5.34 -17.47 -14.78
CA LEU A 75 5.52 -16.04 -14.70
C LEU A 75 6.82 -15.60 -15.40
N LYS A 76 7.93 -16.30 -15.15
CA LYS A 76 9.22 -16.03 -15.81
C LYS A 76 9.10 -16.17 -17.32
N SER A 77 8.42 -17.21 -17.81
CA SER A 77 8.18 -17.42 -19.24
C SER A 77 7.39 -16.26 -19.84
N LEU A 78 6.27 -15.87 -19.22
CA LEU A 78 5.45 -14.75 -19.68
C LEU A 78 6.22 -13.42 -19.70
N VAL A 79 6.98 -13.11 -18.64
CA VAL A 79 7.77 -11.88 -18.58
C VAL A 79 8.85 -11.87 -19.66
N SER A 80 9.59 -12.97 -19.81
CA SER A 80 10.69 -13.07 -20.79
C SER A 80 10.20 -13.02 -22.24
N SER A 81 8.96 -13.45 -22.50
CA SER A 81 8.39 -13.48 -23.85
C SER A 81 7.71 -12.18 -24.27
N TYR A 82 7.16 -11.40 -23.32
CA TYR A 82 6.26 -10.29 -23.65
C TYR A 82 6.61 -8.94 -23.02
N ILE A 83 7.51 -8.89 -22.04
CA ILE A 83 7.80 -7.66 -21.29
C ILE A 83 9.24 -7.22 -21.53
N ASP A 84 9.41 -5.96 -21.93
CA ASP A 84 10.72 -5.36 -22.17
C ASP A 84 11.47 -5.12 -20.85
N ASN A 85 12.80 -5.31 -20.86
CA ASN A 85 13.65 -5.07 -19.70
C ASN A 85 13.56 -3.62 -19.18
N GLU A 86 13.39 -2.64 -20.07
CA GLU A 86 13.18 -1.24 -19.68
C GLU A 86 11.89 -1.08 -18.86
N ASP A 87 10.81 -1.75 -19.26
CA ASP A 87 9.54 -1.72 -18.54
C ASP A 87 9.67 -2.39 -17.16
N ILE A 88 10.45 -3.46 -17.05
CA ILE A 88 10.79 -4.09 -15.77
C ILE A 88 11.54 -3.09 -14.88
N PHE A 89 12.57 -2.42 -15.41
CA PHE A 89 13.38 -1.46 -14.66
C PHE A 89 12.56 -0.28 -14.15
N GLN A 90 11.70 0.30 -15.00
CA GLN A 90 10.83 1.43 -14.63
C GLN A 90 9.75 1.08 -13.59
N ASN A 91 9.42 -0.21 -13.42
CA ASN A 91 8.44 -0.68 -12.45
C ASN A 91 9.09 -1.41 -11.26
N ALA A 92 10.42 -1.48 -11.23
CA ALA A 92 11.16 -2.05 -10.14
C ALA A 92 11.01 -1.14 -8.91
N LYS A 93 10.60 -1.74 -7.78
CA LYS A 93 10.59 -1.08 -6.48
C LYS A 93 11.87 -1.41 -5.75
N THR A 94 12.40 -0.42 -5.08
CA THR A 94 13.52 -0.60 -4.15
C THR A 94 13.06 -1.31 -2.89
N TYR A 95 13.99 -1.85 -2.12
CA TYR A 95 13.70 -2.37 -0.78
C TYR A 95 13.07 -1.31 0.16
N ALA A 96 13.42 -0.04 -0.04
CA ALA A 96 12.88 1.05 0.77
C ALA A 96 11.37 1.24 0.55
N ASP A 97 10.83 0.94 -0.62
CA ASP A 97 9.41 1.15 -0.95
C ASP A 97 8.44 0.34 -0.08
N PRO A 98 8.56 -1.00 0.06
CA PRO A 98 7.70 -1.75 0.96
C PRO A 98 7.92 -1.38 2.43
N VAL A 99 9.15 -1.06 2.84
CA VAL A 99 9.44 -0.61 4.22
C VAL A 99 8.71 0.71 4.52
N ASN A 100 8.87 1.71 3.64
CA ASN A 100 8.19 3.00 3.75
C ASN A 100 6.66 2.83 3.72
N HIS A 101 6.17 1.91 2.88
CA HIS A 101 4.75 1.59 2.83
C HIS A 101 4.23 1.04 4.18
N VAL A 102 4.97 0.11 4.80
CA VAL A 102 4.61 -0.43 6.12
C VAL A 102 4.65 0.64 7.20
N ILE A 103 5.68 1.50 7.20
CA ILE A 103 5.80 2.62 8.14
C ILE A 103 4.59 3.56 8.00
N GLU A 104 4.24 3.93 6.77
CA GLU A 104 3.10 4.79 6.50
C GLU A 104 1.77 4.13 6.92
N LEU A 105 1.58 2.83 6.66
CA LEU A 105 0.40 2.11 7.12
C LEU A 105 0.28 2.08 8.65
N ARG A 106 1.39 1.88 9.36
CA ARG A 106 1.41 1.93 10.82
C ARG A 106 0.99 3.31 11.33
N ARG A 107 1.54 4.37 10.73
CA ARG A 107 1.19 5.76 11.06
C ARG A 107 -0.30 6.05 10.81
N ILE A 108 -0.84 5.64 9.66
CA ILE A 108 -2.26 5.79 9.33
C ILE A 108 -3.13 5.06 10.37
N ASN A 109 -2.78 3.81 10.69
CA ASN A 109 -3.56 2.97 11.61
C ASN A 109 -3.51 3.50 13.05
N ALA A 110 -2.42 4.18 13.46
CA ALA A 110 -2.34 4.82 14.77
C ALA A 110 -3.29 6.02 14.91
N VAL A 111 -3.49 6.79 13.83
CA VAL A 111 -4.37 7.98 13.82
C VAL A 111 -5.84 7.63 13.58
N LEU A 112 -6.11 6.58 12.80
CA LEU A 112 -7.46 6.22 12.38
C LEU A 112 -8.51 6.10 13.52
N PRO A 113 -8.17 5.58 14.72
CA PRO A 113 -9.09 5.56 15.86
C PRO A 113 -9.59 6.95 16.28
N SER A 114 -8.75 8.00 16.18
CA SER A 114 -9.17 9.37 16.51
C SER A 114 -10.33 9.85 15.62
N LEU A 115 -10.42 9.34 14.39
CA LEU A 115 -11.41 9.74 13.40
C LEU A 115 -12.73 8.95 13.53
N LYS A 116 -12.86 8.07 14.53
CA LYS A 116 -14.09 7.30 14.79
C LYS A 116 -15.36 8.17 14.86
N PRO A 117 -15.37 9.41 15.41
CA PRO A 117 -16.55 10.25 15.44
C PRO A 117 -17.10 10.61 14.05
N LEU A 118 -16.27 10.59 13.02
CA LEU A 118 -16.66 10.91 11.64
C LEU A 118 -17.11 9.67 10.85
N LYS A 119 -17.12 8.49 11.47
CA LYS A 119 -17.57 7.25 10.85
C LYS A 119 -19.07 7.34 10.55
N GLY A 120 -19.46 7.07 9.31
CA GLY A 120 -20.84 7.21 8.83
C GLY A 120 -21.11 8.53 8.10
N ILE A 121 -20.31 9.56 8.35
CA ILE A 121 -20.27 10.79 7.54
C ILE A 121 -19.25 10.63 6.41
N LEU A 122 -18.07 10.13 6.76
CA LEU A 122 -16.97 9.89 5.83
C LEU A 122 -16.92 8.42 5.40
N THR A 123 -16.60 8.22 4.12
CA THR A 123 -16.28 6.89 3.60
C THR A 123 -14.94 6.39 4.17
N ASN A 124 -14.75 5.08 4.23
CA ASN A 124 -13.48 4.47 4.68
C ASN A 124 -12.27 4.99 3.88
N SER A 125 -12.45 5.24 2.59
CA SER A 125 -11.41 5.82 1.74
C SER A 125 -11.02 7.23 2.19
N MET A 126 -12.01 8.08 2.50
CA MET A 126 -11.76 9.44 3.01
C MET A 126 -11.12 9.41 4.42
N LEU A 127 -11.59 8.54 5.31
CA LEU A 127 -11.02 8.37 6.64
C LEU A 127 -9.55 7.95 6.58
N ARG A 128 -9.13 7.15 5.60
CA ARG A 128 -7.72 6.78 5.40
C ARG A 128 -6.88 7.86 4.73
N LYS A 129 -7.48 8.87 4.08
CA LYS A 129 -6.76 10.02 3.51
C LYS A 129 -6.40 11.06 4.55
N LEU A 130 -7.24 11.26 5.56
CA LEU A 130 -7.01 12.26 6.62
C LEU A 130 -5.65 12.08 7.32
N PRO A 131 -5.28 10.88 7.80
CA PRO A 131 -3.96 10.67 8.40
C PRO A 131 -2.80 10.92 7.43
N LYS A 132 -2.98 10.66 6.13
CA LYS A 132 -1.94 10.92 5.10
C LYS A 132 -1.55 12.40 5.03
N GLU A 133 -2.49 13.28 5.34
CA GLU A 133 -2.26 14.72 5.39
C GLU A 133 -2.09 15.23 6.84
N ASN A 134 -1.76 14.33 7.78
CA ASN A 134 -1.59 14.62 9.21
C ASN A 134 -2.82 15.27 9.87
N LEU A 135 -4.03 14.93 9.40
CA LEU A 135 -5.29 15.43 9.96
C LEU A 135 -5.85 14.40 10.94
N THR A 136 -5.82 14.75 12.23
CA THR A 136 -6.52 14.05 13.32
C THR A 136 -7.88 14.69 13.58
N PHE A 137 -8.73 14.05 14.37
CA PHE A 137 -10.00 14.65 14.79
C PHE A 137 -9.79 15.97 15.54
N ASP A 138 -8.85 16.02 16.48
CA ASP A 138 -8.55 17.22 17.28
C ASP A 138 -8.06 18.38 16.41
N ILE A 139 -7.29 18.09 15.36
CA ILE A 139 -6.86 19.12 14.40
C ILE A 139 -8.07 19.65 13.64
N LEU A 140 -9.00 18.79 13.21
CA LEU A 140 -10.21 19.23 12.51
C LEU A 140 -11.12 20.05 13.44
N GLN A 141 -11.28 19.62 14.69
CA GLN A 141 -12.02 20.36 15.72
C GLN A 141 -11.40 21.73 15.94
N LYS A 142 -10.08 21.80 16.18
CA LYS A 142 -9.37 23.08 16.36
C LYS A 142 -9.53 24.01 15.15
N LYS A 143 -9.44 23.49 13.92
CA LYS A 143 -9.67 24.29 12.71
C LYS A 143 -11.09 24.85 12.64
N PHE A 144 -12.07 24.09 13.12
CA PHE A 144 -13.44 24.52 13.22
C PHE A 144 -13.63 25.55 14.33
N ASP A 145 -13.00 25.39 15.49
CA ASP A 145 -13.11 26.35 16.60
C ASP A 145 -12.44 27.69 16.24
N ASP A 146 -11.31 27.67 15.52
CA ASP A 146 -10.57 28.86 15.13
C ASP A 146 -11.29 29.71 14.06
N LYS A 147 -11.95 29.07 13.08
CA LYS A 147 -12.47 29.74 11.86
C LYS A 147 -13.85 29.25 11.41
N GLY A 148 -14.56 28.51 12.26
CA GLY A 148 -15.83 27.89 11.93
C GLY A 148 -15.75 26.96 10.72
N GLU A 149 -16.83 26.97 9.94
CA GLU A 149 -16.95 26.17 8.73
C GLU A 149 -15.87 26.47 7.70
N GLU A 150 -15.44 27.72 7.56
CA GLU A 150 -14.41 28.12 6.59
C GLU A 150 -13.05 27.45 6.86
N GLY A 151 -12.65 27.35 8.14
CA GLY A 151 -11.41 26.66 8.55
C GLY A 151 -11.40 25.18 8.17
N LEU A 152 -12.56 24.54 8.32
CA LEU A 152 -12.73 23.13 8.00
C LEU A 152 -12.77 22.88 6.49
N LEU A 153 -13.50 23.73 5.74
CA LEU A 153 -13.58 23.64 4.28
C LEU A 153 -12.22 23.88 3.62
N SER A 154 -11.50 24.92 4.02
CA SER A 154 -10.18 25.24 3.47
C SER A 154 -9.17 24.11 3.71
N THR A 155 -9.28 23.41 4.84
CA THR A 155 -8.42 22.24 5.15
C THR A 155 -8.78 21.02 4.30
N LEU A 156 -10.06 20.69 4.15
CA LEU A 156 -10.49 19.46 3.46
C LEU A 156 -10.47 19.56 1.92
N THR A 157 -10.59 20.77 1.39
CA THR A 157 -10.63 21.05 -0.04
C THR A 157 -9.27 21.46 -0.61
N LEU A 158 -8.26 21.62 0.24
CA LEU A 158 -6.90 22.01 -0.16
C LEU A 158 -6.42 21.14 -1.33
N LEU A 159 -5.90 21.78 -2.38
CA LEU A 159 -5.42 21.09 -3.56
C LEU A 159 -3.94 20.73 -3.37
N LYS A 160 -3.62 19.46 -3.61
CA LYS A 160 -2.24 18.97 -3.70
C LYS A 160 -2.07 18.36 -5.09
N ASN A 161 -1.15 18.89 -5.88
CA ASN A 161 -0.94 18.50 -7.28
C ASN A 161 -2.22 18.59 -8.13
N GLY A 162 -3.00 19.67 -7.95
CA GLY A 162 -4.25 19.91 -8.68
C GLY A 162 -5.44 19.03 -8.30
N LYS A 163 -5.30 18.14 -7.30
CA LYS A 163 -6.38 17.27 -6.80
C LYS A 163 -6.73 17.62 -5.35
N PRO A 164 -8.03 17.56 -4.96
CA PRO A 164 -8.41 17.75 -3.56
C PRO A 164 -7.74 16.70 -2.67
N GLN A 165 -7.15 17.16 -1.57
CA GLN A 165 -6.51 16.31 -0.57
C GLN A 165 -7.49 15.27 -0.01
N ILE A 166 -8.67 15.72 0.40
CA ILE A 166 -9.70 14.84 0.98
C ILE A 166 -10.90 14.71 0.04
N THR A 167 -11.63 15.81 -0.19
CA THR A 167 -12.86 15.80 -0.99
C THR A 167 -13.25 17.19 -1.49
N LYS A 168 -13.97 17.25 -2.61
CA LYS A 168 -14.69 18.44 -3.11
C LYS A 168 -16.21 18.28 -3.07
N ASN A 169 -16.69 17.17 -2.52
CA ASN A 169 -18.11 16.85 -2.52
C ASN A 169 -18.84 17.75 -1.50
N ARG A 170 -19.62 18.70 -2.00
CA ARG A 170 -20.37 19.68 -1.19
C ARG A 170 -21.30 19.03 -0.17
N ARG A 171 -21.94 17.89 -0.51
CA ARG A 171 -22.83 17.17 0.41
C ARG A 171 -22.05 16.63 1.62
N VAL A 172 -20.91 15.99 1.35
CA VAL A 172 -20.03 15.45 2.40
C VAL A 172 -19.50 16.59 3.29
N LEU A 173 -19.06 17.69 2.67
CA LEU A 173 -18.58 18.87 3.40
C LEU A 173 -19.66 19.46 4.31
N ALA A 174 -20.89 19.64 3.80
CA ALA A 174 -22.01 20.14 4.60
C ALA A 174 -22.36 19.21 5.78
N GLN A 175 -22.28 17.89 5.59
CA GLN A 175 -22.50 16.93 6.68
C GLN A 175 -21.44 17.03 7.78
N ILE A 176 -20.17 17.24 7.40
CA ILE A 176 -19.09 17.44 8.38
C ILE A 176 -19.28 18.76 9.12
N SER A 177 -19.55 19.86 8.41
CA SER A 177 -19.83 21.16 9.05
C SER A 177 -20.99 21.07 10.03
N ALA A 178 -22.09 20.40 9.66
CA ALA A 178 -23.24 20.20 10.52
C ALA A 178 -22.89 19.38 11.77
N PHE A 179 -22.06 18.34 11.63
CA PHE A 179 -21.58 17.55 12.75
C PHE A 179 -20.81 18.41 13.76
N PHE A 180 -19.80 19.17 13.33
CA PHE A 180 -19.03 20.04 14.22
C PHE A 180 -19.87 21.17 14.84
N LYS A 181 -20.82 21.75 14.08
CA LYS A 181 -21.80 22.72 14.63
C LYS A 181 -22.64 22.10 15.75
N SER A 182 -23.19 20.90 15.57
CA SER A 182 -24.01 20.25 16.61
C SER A 182 -23.23 19.90 17.87
N LYS A 183 -21.92 19.65 17.73
CA LYS A 183 -21.00 19.36 18.84
C LYS A 183 -20.72 20.59 19.70
N ASN A 184 -20.49 21.75 19.08
CA ASN A 184 -20.18 23.00 19.78
C ASN A 184 -21.41 23.71 20.39
N VAL A 185 -22.62 23.19 20.23
CA VAL A 185 -23.86 23.74 20.83
C VAL A 185 -24.19 23.03 22.16
N CYS A 186 -23.53 21.91 22.46
CA CYS A 186 -23.80 21.09 23.65
C CYS A 186 -22.69 21.15 24.72
N ASP A 187 -21.64 21.95 24.50
CA ASP A 187 -20.62 22.32 25.49
C ASP A 187 -20.82 23.79 25.90
#